data_AF-A0A291RR89-F1
#
_entry.id   AF-A0A291RR89-F1
#
_cell.length_a   1.000
_cell.length_b   1.000
_cell.length_c   1.000
_cell.angle_alpha   90.00
_cell.angle_beta   90.00
_cell.angle_gamma   90.00
#
_symmetry.space_group_name_H-M   'P 1'
#
loop_
_entity.id
_entity.type
_entity.pdbx_description
1 polymer ?
#
loop_
_entity_poly.entity_id
_entity_poly.type
_entity_poly.pdbx_seq_one_letter_code
_entity_poly.pdbx_strand_id
1 'polypeptide(L)'
;MKLLYTATWTDHAQHALASAMGAFTTWVTAEASVNPFITARQQFSRADHDEYLASLVELRGGNDIRRTRLCAVQHRRQSGTFSTTISVEVRGEGRSCAAPSIVTSLLDHGLRPGVGEDLLTTTPRYIAGSPAAGEQLAEQVSAFDRRVPIVVMMHVPDLFTRLRRSASDFDTIANRTAAAVAGVANVVVIDPGNVAGFNDALGPDHAVGPGHLRIFRPGVDPAVDGEHANHPRLSPGRWYADEYLAPRYVARRTVTPHTAVPRRRRAPELV
;
A
#
# COMPACT_ATOMS: atom_id res chain seq x y z
N MET A 1 -11.20 -14.57 -14.94
CA MET A 1 -10.43 -13.36 -14.52
C MET A 1 -9.92 -13.53 -13.10
N LYS A 2 -8.63 -13.31 -12.87
CA LYS A 2 -7.98 -13.42 -11.55
C LYS A 2 -8.11 -12.10 -10.79
N LEU A 3 -8.15 -12.16 -9.45
CA LEU A 3 -8.00 -10.97 -8.62
C LEU A 3 -6.54 -10.50 -8.73
N LEU A 4 -6.37 -9.26 -9.18
CA LEU A 4 -5.05 -8.65 -9.41
C LEU A 4 -4.70 -7.62 -8.33
N TYR A 5 -5.72 -6.91 -7.83
CA TYR A 5 -5.57 -5.91 -6.78
C TYR A 5 -6.88 -5.73 -6.00
N THR A 6 -6.76 -5.52 -4.68
CA THR A 6 -7.87 -5.08 -3.84
C THR A 6 -7.35 -4.18 -2.72
N ALA A 7 -8.06 -3.07 -2.49
CA ALA A 7 -7.84 -2.21 -1.34
C ALA A 7 -9.18 -1.68 -0.85
N THR A 8 -9.30 -1.55 0.46
CA THR A 8 -10.46 -0.95 1.11
C THR A 8 -9.97 -0.10 2.27
N TRP A 9 -10.45 1.13 2.35
CA TRP A 9 -10.11 2.07 3.40
C TRP A 9 -11.32 2.95 3.74
N THR A 10 -11.22 3.66 4.85
CA THR A 10 -12.17 4.68 5.27
C THR A 10 -11.54 6.04 5.10
N ASP A 11 -12.32 7.00 4.60
CA ASP A 11 -11.97 8.41 4.59
C ASP A 11 -12.99 9.21 5.42
N HIS A 12 -12.51 10.25 6.10
CA HIS A 12 -13.32 11.10 6.98
C HIS A 12 -13.67 12.46 6.38
N ALA A 13 -13.37 12.71 5.10
CA ALA A 13 -13.78 13.92 4.42
C ALA A 13 -15.30 13.94 4.23
N GLN A 14 -15.93 15.07 4.54
CA GLN A 14 -17.37 15.28 4.31
C GLN A 14 -17.76 15.07 2.84
N HIS A 15 -16.84 15.37 1.92
CA HIS A 15 -17.03 15.25 0.48
C HIS A 15 -16.32 14.03 -0.14
N ALA A 16 -15.87 13.06 0.65
CA ALA A 16 -15.11 11.90 0.14
C ALA A 16 -15.84 11.15 -0.98
N LEU A 17 -17.17 11.09 -0.94
CA LEU A 17 -17.96 10.47 -2.00
C LEU A 17 -17.90 11.25 -3.32
N ALA A 18 -18.11 12.57 -3.25
CA ALA A 18 -17.99 13.45 -4.41
C ALA A 18 -16.56 13.46 -4.97
N SER A 19 -15.54 13.44 -4.10
CA SER A 19 -14.13 13.29 -4.48
C SER A 19 -13.90 11.97 -5.22
N ALA A 20 -14.51 10.86 -4.77
CA ALA A 20 -14.38 9.57 -5.44
C ALA A 20 -15.00 9.58 -6.85
N MET A 21 -16.14 10.25 -7.01
CA MET A 21 -16.79 10.45 -8.32
C MET A 21 -15.92 11.29 -9.27
N GLY A 22 -15.38 12.40 -8.77
CA GLY A 22 -14.48 13.27 -9.52
C GLY A 22 -13.20 12.54 -9.93
N ALA A 23 -12.55 11.86 -9.00
CA ALA A 23 -11.35 11.07 -9.25
C ALA A 23 -11.57 9.99 -10.31
N PHE A 24 -12.70 9.28 -10.28
CA PHE A 24 -13.02 8.29 -11.30
C PHE A 24 -13.21 8.94 -12.68
N THR A 25 -13.91 10.06 -12.78
CA THR A 25 -14.14 10.76 -14.05
C THR A 25 -12.83 11.27 -14.67
N THR A 26 -11.97 11.88 -13.85
CA THR A 26 -10.62 12.30 -14.27
C THR A 26 -9.78 11.11 -14.72
N TRP A 27 -9.80 10.02 -13.94
CA TRP A 27 -9.04 8.82 -14.25
C TRP A 27 -9.48 8.17 -15.57
N VAL A 28 -10.78 8.00 -15.79
CA VAL A 28 -11.32 7.47 -17.05
C VAL A 28 -10.90 8.34 -18.23
N THR A 29 -10.94 9.66 -18.09
CA THR A 29 -10.49 10.59 -19.14
C THR A 29 -9.01 10.42 -19.46
N ALA A 30 -8.18 10.27 -18.43
CA ALA A 30 -6.75 10.01 -18.59
C ALA A 30 -6.48 8.65 -19.27
N GLU A 31 -7.16 7.57 -18.84
CA GLU A 31 -7.01 6.24 -19.47
C GLU A 31 -7.52 6.24 -20.93
N ALA A 32 -8.59 6.98 -21.24
CA ALA A 32 -9.11 7.12 -22.60
C ALA A 32 -8.08 7.75 -23.56
N SER A 33 -7.26 8.66 -23.04
CA SER A 33 -6.25 9.38 -23.84
C SER A 33 -5.09 8.47 -24.28
N VAL A 34 -4.85 7.38 -23.55
CA VAL A 34 -3.77 6.41 -23.84
C VAL A 34 -4.28 5.08 -24.38
N ASN A 35 -5.56 4.75 -24.14
CA ASN A 35 -6.19 3.54 -24.61
C ASN A 35 -7.60 3.83 -25.15
N PRO A 36 -7.82 3.76 -26.48
CA PRO A 36 -9.14 4.01 -27.06
C PRO A 36 -10.15 2.89 -26.79
N PHE A 37 -9.71 1.73 -26.30
CA PHE A 37 -10.54 0.55 -26.06
C PHE A 37 -10.94 0.40 -24.59
N ILE A 38 -11.52 1.47 -24.04
CA ILE A 38 -12.07 1.46 -22.69
C ILE A 38 -13.59 1.61 -22.70
N THR A 39 -14.24 1.03 -21.71
CA THR A 39 -15.67 1.21 -21.46
C THR A 39 -15.87 1.49 -19.97
N ALA A 40 -16.36 2.69 -19.67
CA ALA A 40 -16.66 3.10 -18.31
C ALA A 40 -18.17 3.08 -18.05
N ARG A 41 -18.56 2.69 -16.84
CA ARG A 41 -19.94 2.78 -16.35
C ARG A 41 -19.94 3.34 -14.93
N GLN A 42 -20.86 4.25 -14.67
CA GLN A 42 -21.14 4.80 -13.35
C GLN A 42 -22.60 4.49 -12.99
N GLN A 43 -22.86 4.19 -11.73
CA GLN A 43 -24.20 3.91 -11.22
C GLN A 43 -24.32 4.41 -9.78
N PHE A 44 -25.48 4.97 -9.46
CA PHE A 44 -25.89 5.31 -8.10
C PHE A 44 -26.91 4.28 -7.63
N SER A 45 -26.75 3.75 -6.43
CA SER A 45 -27.65 2.71 -5.92
C SER A 45 -28.94 3.29 -5.31
N ARG A 46 -28.94 4.56 -4.89
CA ARG A 46 -30.07 5.24 -4.24
C ARG A 46 -30.21 6.71 -4.65
N ALA A 47 -31.43 7.23 -4.53
CA ALA A 47 -31.78 8.62 -4.81
C ALA A 47 -31.05 9.62 -3.88
N ASP A 48 -30.73 9.20 -2.65
CA ASP A 48 -30.11 10.07 -1.62
C ASP A 48 -28.56 10.12 -1.70
N HIS A 49 -27.96 9.56 -2.75
CA HIS A 49 -26.51 9.62 -2.99
C HIS A 49 -25.61 9.07 -1.86
N ASP A 50 -26.06 8.16 -1.00
CA ASP A 50 -25.17 7.57 0.04
C ASP A 50 -24.17 6.54 -0.51
N GLU A 51 -24.34 6.09 -1.77
CA GLU A 51 -23.49 5.07 -2.37
C GLU A 51 -23.25 5.36 -3.85
N TYR A 52 -21.97 5.22 -4.23
CA TYR A 52 -21.46 5.37 -5.59
C TYR A 52 -20.75 4.10 -6.02
N LEU A 53 -21.15 3.59 -7.18
CA LEU A 53 -20.54 2.43 -7.82
C LEU A 53 -20.05 2.82 -9.20
N ALA A 54 -18.79 2.53 -9.49
CA ALA A 54 -18.22 2.76 -10.80
C ALA A 54 -17.37 1.57 -11.25
N SER A 55 -17.34 1.34 -12.55
CA SER A 55 -16.52 0.30 -13.14
C SER A 55 -15.90 0.78 -14.44
N LEU A 56 -14.61 0.48 -14.62
CA LEU A 56 -13.90 0.63 -15.88
C LEU A 56 -13.52 -0.75 -16.40
N VAL A 57 -13.82 -1.02 -17.66
CA VAL A 57 -13.35 -2.18 -18.41
C VAL A 57 -12.35 -1.69 -19.45
N GLU A 58 -11.13 -2.21 -19.42
CA GLU A 58 -10.07 -1.90 -20.36
C GLU A 58 -9.73 -3.15 -21.16
N LEU A 59 -9.68 -3.01 -22.49
CA LEU A 59 -9.04 -3.99 -23.37
C LEU A 59 -7.57 -3.61 -23.52
N ARG A 60 -6.67 -4.52 -23.19
CA ARG A 60 -5.23 -4.37 -23.34
C ARG A 60 -4.75 -5.23 -24.51
N GLY A 61 -3.55 -4.92 -25.04
CA GLY A 61 -2.97 -5.65 -26.16
C GLY A 61 -2.95 -7.16 -25.91
N GLY A 62 -3.22 -7.97 -26.94
CA GLY A 62 -3.27 -9.42 -26.83
C GLY A 62 -4.59 -9.99 -26.29
N ASN A 63 -5.69 -9.23 -26.35
CA ASN A 63 -7.02 -9.58 -25.81
C ASN A 63 -7.13 -9.63 -24.27
N ASP A 64 -6.10 -9.20 -23.55
CA ASP A 64 -6.11 -9.14 -22.09
C ASP A 64 -7.19 -8.15 -21.61
N ILE A 65 -8.17 -8.63 -20.84
CA ILE A 65 -9.22 -7.78 -20.26
C ILE A 65 -8.85 -7.43 -18.82
N ARG A 66 -8.87 -6.13 -18.48
CA ARG A 66 -8.78 -5.64 -17.10
C ARG A 66 -10.10 -4.97 -16.71
N ARG A 67 -10.63 -5.31 -15.54
CA ARG A 67 -11.82 -4.66 -14.95
C ARG A 67 -11.44 -4.07 -13.61
N THR A 68 -11.64 -2.78 -13.47
CA THR A 68 -11.47 -2.06 -12.22
C THR A 68 -12.85 -1.65 -11.71
N ARG A 69 -13.17 -1.96 -10.47
CA ARG A 69 -14.39 -1.57 -9.77
C ARG A 69 -14.01 -0.64 -8.63
N LEU A 70 -14.70 0.48 -8.55
CA LEU A 70 -14.68 1.43 -7.44
C LEU A 70 -16.06 1.39 -6.78
N CYS A 71 -16.07 1.22 -5.47
CA CYS A 71 -17.24 1.36 -4.63
C CYS A 71 -16.93 2.39 -3.56
N ALA A 72 -17.80 3.36 -3.36
CA ALA A 72 -17.71 4.33 -2.28
C ALA A 72 -19.08 4.40 -1.58
N VAL A 73 -19.09 4.15 -0.28
CA VAL A 73 -20.30 4.15 0.56
C VAL A 73 -20.12 5.15 1.68
N GLN A 74 -20.94 6.18 1.70
CA GLN A 74 -20.98 7.16 2.77
C GLN A 74 -21.81 6.63 3.94
N HIS A 75 -21.24 6.72 5.14
CA HIS A 75 -21.88 6.34 6.38
C HIS A 75 -22.06 7.58 7.23
N ARG A 76 -23.29 7.80 7.70
CA ARG A 76 -23.61 8.82 8.69
C ARG A 76 -23.50 8.24 10.09
N ARG A 77 -22.64 8.81 10.93
CA ARG A 77 -22.52 8.44 12.35
C ARG A 77 -23.59 9.15 13.17
N GLN A 78 -23.95 8.58 14.32
CA GLN A 78 -24.91 9.17 15.26
C GLN A 78 -24.49 10.58 15.73
N SER A 79 -23.18 10.85 15.77
CA SER A 79 -22.58 12.15 16.08
C SER A 79 -22.71 13.21 14.98
N GLY A 80 -23.36 12.90 13.85
CA GLY A 80 -23.46 13.80 12.70
C GLY A 80 -22.20 13.87 11.84
N THR A 81 -21.15 13.12 12.19
CA THR A 81 -19.94 13.01 11.37
C THR A 81 -20.13 11.98 10.25
N PHE A 82 -19.52 12.26 9.09
CA PHE A 82 -19.54 11.38 7.94
C PHE A 82 -18.23 10.60 7.84
N SER A 83 -18.31 9.37 7.34
CA SER A 83 -17.15 8.60 6.91
C SER A 83 -17.51 7.82 5.66
N THR A 84 -16.63 7.80 4.67
CA THR A 84 -16.85 7.08 3.43
C THR A 84 -15.93 5.88 3.35
N THR A 85 -16.51 4.68 3.22
CA THR A 85 -15.75 3.47 2.92
C THR A 85 -15.51 3.42 1.42
N ILE A 86 -14.25 3.41 1.00
CA ILE A 86 -13.84 3.32 -0.40
C ILE A 86 -13.20 1.96 -0.63
N SER A 87 -13.63 1.26 -1.67
CA SER A 87 -13.08 -0.03 -2.08
C SER A 87 -12.75 -0.03 -3.56
N VAL A 88 -11.55 -0.47 -3.90
CA VAL A 88 -11.07 -0.64 -5.28
C VAL A 88 -10.72 -2.10 -5.49
N GLU A 89 -11.29 -2.71 -6.52
CA GLU A 89 -11.01 -4.08 -6.94
C GLU A 89 -10.56 -4.08 -8.40
N VAL A 90 -9.42 -4.71 -8.71
CA VAL A 90 -8.97 -4.94 -10.07
C VAL A 90 -8.94 -6.43 -10.33
N ARG A 91 -9.66 -6.87 -11.36
CA ARG A 91 -9.61 -8.24 -11.89
C ARG A 91 -9.10 -8.22 -13.32
N GLY A 92 -8.39 -9.25 -13.75
CA GLY A 92 -7.93 -9.32 -15.12
C GLY A 92 -7.20 -10.59 -15.50
N GLU A 93 -6.63 -10.54 -16.69
CA GLU A 93 -5.64 -11.47 -17.21
C GLU A 93 -4.24 -10.84 -17.07
N GLY A 94 -3.19 -11.67 -16.96
CA GLY A 94 -1.82 -11.19 -16.76
C GLY A 94 -1.30 -11.16 -15.31
N ARG A 95 -0.22 -10.38 -15.10
CA ARG A 95 0.64 -10.42 -13.90
C ARG A 95 0.68 -9.11 -13.10
N SER A 96 -0.14 -8.12 -13.44
CA SER A 96 -0.06 -6.81 -12.76
C SER A 96 -0.61 -6.93 -11.34
N CYS A 97 0.21 -6.61 -10.35
CA CYS A 97 -0.17 -6.54 -8.93
C CYS A 97 -0.07 -5.13 -8.37
N ALA A 98 0.27 -4.12 -9.20
CA ALA A 98 0.40 -2.74 -8.75
C ALA A 98 -0.97 -2.06 -8.61
N ALA A 99 -1.07 -1.12 -7.68
CA ALA A 99 -2.25 -0.27 -7.52
C ALA A 99 -2.55 0.49 -8.83
N PRO A 100 -3.83 0.58 -9.26
CA PRO A 100 -4.20 1.46 -10.36
C PRO A 100 -4.05 2.93 -9.92
N SER A 101 -3.72 3.82 -10.86
CA SER A 101 -3.44 5.24 -10.59
C SER A 101 -4.58 5.97 -9.88
N ILE A 102 -5.84 5.55 -10.11
CA ILE A 102 -7.00 6.07 -9.38
C ILE A 102 -6.85 5.95 -7.86
N VAL A 103 -6.19 4.91 -7.34
CA VAL A 103 -6.01 4.74 -5.89
C VAL A 103 -5.17 5.89 -5.33
N THR A 104 -4.06 6.24 -5.99
CA THR A 104 -3.24 7.41 -5.61
C THR A 104 -4.08 8.68 -5.61
N SER A 105 -4.84 8.93 -6.67
CA SER A 105 -5.73 10.10 -6.73
C SER A 105 -6.77 10.12 -5.60
N LEU A 106 -7.38 8.98 -5.27
CA LEU A 106 -8.38 8.91 -4.20
C LEU A 106 -7.75 9.17 -2.81
N LEU A 107 -6.54 8.67 -2.58
CA LEU A 107 -5.82 8.89 -1.32
C LEU A 107 -5.36 10.34 -1.19
N ASP A 108 -4.83 10.95 -2.27
CA ASP A 108 -4.33 12.32 -2.26
C ASP A 108 -5.44 13.38 -2.05
N HIS A 109 -6.67 13.08 -2.49
CA HIS A 109 -7.85 13.93 -2.25
C HIS A 109 -8.60 13.59 -0.95
N GLY A 110 -8.16 12.54 -0.26
CA GLY A 110 -8.72 12.12 1.01
C GLY A 110 -8.32 13.05 2.15
N LEU A 111 -9.15 13.15 3.19
CA LEU A 111 -8.79 13.94 4.39
C LEU A 111 -7.91 13.11 5.33
N ARG A 112 -8.30 11.86 5.57
CA ARG A 112 -7.61 10.90 6.45
C ARG A 112 -7.87 9.48 5.95
N PRO A 113 -7.37 9.11 4.77
CA PRO A 113 -7.57 7.76 4.27
C PRO A 113 -6.81 6.77 5.14
N GLY A 114 -7.49 5.72 5.62
CA GLY A 114 -6.85 4.74 6.49
C GLY A 114 -7.62 3.44 6.68
N VAL A 115 -6.96 2.43 7.25
CA VAL A 115 -7.54 1.14 7.62
C VAL A 115 -7.55 1.02 9.13
N GLY A 116 -8.70 1.30 9.76
CA GLY A 116 -8.73 1.53 11.19
C GLY A 116 -7.98 2.83 11.51
N GLU A 117 -7.00 2.77 12.41
CA GLU A 117 -6.17 3.93 12.78
C GLU A 117 -4.92 4.10 11.90
N ASP A 118 -4.61 3.11 11.04
CA ASP A 118 -3.47 3.17 10.14
C ASP A 118 -3.76 4.08 8.96
N LEU A 119 -3.17 5.26 8.94
CA LEU A 119 -3.23 6.16 7.79
C LEU A 119 -2.47 5.58 6.60
N LEU A 120 -3.03 5.74 5.41
CA LEU A 120 -2.44 5.34 4.15
C LEU A 120 -1.76 6.55 3.49
N THR A 121 -0.54 6.37 2.98
CA THR A 121 0.18 7.41 2.24
C THR A 121 0.48 6.98 0.81
N THR A 122 0.58 7.96 -0.08
CA THR A 122 0.96 7.78 -1.48
C THR A 122 2.44 8.04 -1.73
N THR A 123 3.11 8.70 -0.78
CA THR A 123 4.53 9.03 -0.80
C THR A 123 5.29 8.27 0.29
N PRO A 124 6.57 7.97 0.05
CA PRO A 124 7.43 7.38 1.07
C PRO A 124 7.69 8.38 2.20
N ARG A 125 7.62 7.91 3.44
CA ARG A 125 8.05 8.69 4.61
C ARG A 125 9.54 8.49 4.83
N TYR A 126 10.31 9.57 4.81
CA TYR A 126 11.74 9.53 5.11
C TYR A 126 11.98 9.71 6.61
N ILE A 127 12.76 8.81 7.19
CA ILE A 127 13.23 8.89 8.57
C ILE A 127 14.74 9.12 8.50
N ALA A 128 15.13 10.31 8.95
CA ALA A 128 16.51 10.75 8.99
C ALA A 128 16.85 11.39 10.35
N GLY A 129 18.14 11.38 10.71
CA GLY A 129 18.63 12.01 11.94
C GLY A 129 18.82 11.05 13.11
N SER A 130 18.08 11.24 14.20
CA SER A 130 18.36 10.62 15.52
C SER A 130 17.91 9.16 15.63
N PRO A 131 18.71 8.25 16.22
CA PRO A 131 18.34 6.84 16.46
C PRO A 131 16.96 6.60 17.10
N ALA A 132 16.45 7.55 17.89
CA ALA A 132 15.13 7.49 18.50
C ALA A 132 13.99 7.36 17.46
N ALA A 133 14.14 7.94 16.26
CA ALA A 133 13.14 7.79 15.20
C ALA A 133 13.16 6.38 14.59
N GLY A 134 14.30 5.68 14.64
CA GLY A 134 14.40 4.26 14.32
C GLY A 134 13.66 3.38 15.33
N GLU A 135 13.79 3.67 16.62
CA GLU A 135 13.05 2.98 17.68
C GLU A 135 11.53 3.18 17.55
N GLN A 136 11.08 4.41 17.29
CA GLN A 136 9.66 4.68 17.02
C GLN A 136 9.13 3.94 15.78
N LEU A 137 9.96 3.76 14.75
CA LEU A 137 9.59 2.92 13.61
C LEU A 137 9.48 1.44 14.03
N ALA A 138 10.37 0.96 14.89
CA ALA A 138 10.32 -0.40 15.42
C ALA A 138 8.99 -0.64 16.14
N GLU A 139 8.59 0.27 17.03
CA GLU A 139 7.29 0.23 17.72
C GLU A 139 6.12 0.18 16.72
N GLN A 140 6.16 0.99 15.66
CA GLN A 140 5.11 1.02 14.64
C GLN A 140 5.03 -0.30 13.85
N VAL A 141 6.17 -0.91 13.50
CA VAL A 141 6.13 -2.20 12.79
C VAL A 141 5.74 -3.36 13.70
N SER A 142 6.02 -3.29 15.01
CA SER A 142 5.60 -4.30 15.99
C SER A 142 4.23 -4.03 16.62
N ALA A 143 3.56 -2.93 16.25
CA ALA A 143 2.24 -2.60 16.78
C ALA A 143 1.23 -3.72 16.47
N PHE A 144 0.64 -4.28 17.51
CA PHE A 144 -0.23 -5.47 17.42
C PHE A 144 -1.55 -5.19 16.69
N ASP A 145 -2.05 -3.97 16.81
CA ASP A 145 -3.31 -3.48 16.23
C ASP A 145 -3.15 -2.95 14.80
N ARG A 146 -1.91 -2.82 14.32
CA ARG A 146 -1.60 -2.47 12.93
C ARG A 146 -2.23 -3.48 11.98
N ARG A 147 -2.84 -2.94 10.93
CA ARG A 147 -3.58 -3.60 9.84
C ARG A 147 -2.91 -3.39 8.48
N VAL A 148 -2.09 -2.36 8.34
CA VAL A 148 -1.41 -2.02 7.08
C VAL A 148 0.06 -2.47 7.12
N PRO A 149 0.53 -3.27 6.15
CA PRO A 149 1.96 -3.56 5.97
C PRO A 149 2.82 -2.30 5.88
N ILE A 150 4.02 -2.34 6.46
CA ILE A 150 5.03 -1.29 6.33
C ILE A 150 6.23 -1.85 5.58
N VAL A 151 6.63 -1.17 4.52
CA VAL A 151 7.79 -1.49 3.70
C VAL A 151 8.91 -0.59 4.14
N VAL A 152 9.96 -1.17 4.72
CA VAL A 152 11.14 -0.42 5.14
C VAL A 152 12.23 -0.60 4.10
N MET A 153 12.69 0.52 3.54
CA MET A 153 13.75 0.60 2.55
C MET A 153 14.95 1.31 3.17
N MET A 154 16.07 0.62 3.31
CA MET A 154 17.29 1.27 3.80
C MET A 154 18.02 1.95 2.64
N HIS A 155 18.23 3.26 2.74
CA HIS A 155 19.01 4.01 1.76
C HIS A 155 20.47 4.11 2.20
N VAL A 156 21.39 3.57 1.39
CA VAL A 156 22.84 3.71 1.61
C VAL A 156 23.44 4.34 0.35
N PRO A 157 23.69 5.67 0.33
CA PRO A 157 24.06 6.40 -0.89
C PRO A 157 25.25 5.81 -1.65
N ASP A 158 26.32 5.45 -0.96
CA ASP A 158 27.53 4.87 -1.58
C ASP A 158 27.27 3.47 -2.15
N LEU A 159 26.45 2.68 -1.47
CA LEU A 159 26.07 1.36 -1.95
C LEU A 159 25.13 1.45 -3.15
N PHE A 160 24.18 2.39 -3.11
CA PHE A 160 23.27 2.68 -4.21
C PHE A 160 24.04 3.11 -5.45
N THR A 161 24.97 4.06 -5.32
CA THR A 161 25.83 4.53 -6.41
C THR A 161 26.64 3.40 -7.05
N ARG A 162 27.15 2.46 -6.26
CA ARG A 162 27.93 1.31 -6.76
C ARG A 162 27.09 0.23 -7.45
N LEU A 163 25.88 -0.01 -6.99
CA LEU A 163 25.05 -1.14 -7.46
C LEU A 163 24.00 -0.73 -8.51
N ARG A 164 23.66 0.56 -8.61
CA ARG A 164 22.68 1.03 -9.57
C ARG A 164 23.15 0.77 -11.00
N ARG A 165 22.21 0.35 -11.85
CA ARG A 165 22.44 0.15 -13.29
C ARG A 165 21.51 1.00 -14.16
N SER A 166 20.43 1.52 -13.58
CA SER A 166 19.56 2.51 -14.19
C SER A 166 20.02 3.93 -13.89
N ALA A 167 19.60 4.88 -14.73
CA ALA A 167 19.80 6.31 -14.50
C ALA A 167 18.95 6.86 -13.34
N SER A 168 17.87 6.18 -12.96
CA SER A 168 16.98 6.60 -11.88
C SER A 168 17.70 6.74 -10.54
N ASP A 169 17.34 7.79 -9.80
CA ASP A 169 17.77 7.99 -8.42
C ASP A 169 16.97 7.12 -7.45
N PHE A 170 17.42 7.09 -6.19
CA PHE A 170 16.77 6.29 -5.15
C PHE A 170 15.34 6.77 -4.89
N ASP A 171 15.11 8.08 -4.89
CA ASP A 171 13.81 8.68 -4.60
C ASP A 171 12.77 8.28 -5.64
N THR A 172 13.15 8.17 -6.91
CA THR A 172 12.30 7.64 -7.97
C THR A 172 11.88 6.21 -7.66
N ILE A 173 12.79 5.36 -7.18
CA ILE A 173 12.47 3.97 -6.81
C ILE A 173 11.52 3.94 -5.60
N ALA A 174 11.78 4.74 -4.58
CA ALA A 174 10.95 4.82 -3.38
C ALA A 174 9.53 5.33 -3.71
N ASN A 175 9.41 6.40 -4.49
CA ASN A 175 8.14 6.95 -4.95
C ASN A 175 7.36 5.96 -5.82
N ARG A 176 8.02 5.30 -6.80
CA ARG A 176 7.38 4.26 -7.60
C ARG A 176 6.93 3.08 -6.74
N THR A 177 7.69 2.75 -5.68
CA THR A 177 7.33 1.67 -4.76
C THR A 177 6.09 2.04 -3.97
N ALA A 178 6.03 3.25 -3.41
CA ALA A 178 4.85 3.77 -2.71
C ALA A 178 3.62 3.80 -3.62
N ALA A 179 3.74 4.34 -4.83
CA ALA A 179 2.66 4.37 -5.81
C ALA A 179 2.16 2.96 -6.17
N ALA A 180 3.06 1.98 -6.33
CA ALA A 180 2.68 0.62 -6.70
C ALA A 180 1.91 -0.13 -5.60
N VAL A 181 2.01 0.32 -4.34
CA VAL A 181 1.34 -0.29 -3.18
C VAL A 181 0.39 0.66 -2.45
N ALA A 182 0.09 1.80 -3.07
CA ALA A 182 -0.89 2.76 -2.59
C ALA A 182 -2.18 2.03 -2.21
N GLY A 183 -2.73 2.29 -1.03
CA GLY A 183 -3.96 1.66 -0.55
C GLY A 183 -3.79 0.30 0.14
N VAL A 184 -2.63 -0.35 0.05
CA VAL A 184 -2.39 -1.67 0.68
C VAL A 184 -1.14 -1.74 1.56
N ALA A 185 -0.22 -0.77 1.48
CA ALA A 185 0.96 -0.70 2.34
C ALA A 185 1.50 0.73 2.39
N ASN A 186 2.23 1.06 3.45
CA ASN A 186 3.01 2.28 3.55
C ASN A 186 4.49 2.00 3.29
N VAL A 187 5.19 2.98 2.70
CA VAL A 187 6.62 2.90 2.44
C VAL A 187 7.37 3.87 3.34
N VAL A 188 8.41 3.37 4.01
CA VAL A 188 9.31 4.14 4.85
C VAL A 188 10.73 3.96 4.34
N VAL A 189 11.43 5.07 4.16
CA VAL A 189 12.86 5.09 3.84
C VAL A 189 13.61 5.43 5.12
N ILE A 190 14.58 4.60 5.48
CA ILE A 190 15.42 4.78 6.67
C ILE A 190 16.87 4.97 6.27
N ASP A 191 17.55 5.92 6.90
CA ASP A 191 18.98 6.15 6.71
C ASP A 191 19.85 5.21 7.59
N PRO A 192 21.17 5.17 7.38
CA PRO A 192 22.06 4.32 8.17
C PRO A 192 22.17 4.71 9.66
N GLY A 193 21.94 5.97 10.02
CA GLY A 193 22.02 6.42 11.41
C GLY A 193 20.82 5.93 12.24
N ASN A 194 19.65 5.82 11.61
CA ASN A 194 18.40 5.40 12.24
C ASN A 194 18.22 3.88 12.26
N VAL A 195 18.79 3.17 11.28
CA VAL A 195 18.60 1.71 11.19
C VAL A 195 19.19 0.97 12.39
N ALA A 196 20.20 1.54 13.06
CA ALA A 196 20.79 0.95 14.26
C ALA A 196 19.74 0.84 15.37
N GLY A 197 19.11 1.95 15.76
CA GLY A 197 18.04 1.96 16.77
C GLY A 197 16.84 1.08 16.38
N PHE A 198 16.48 1.07 15.09
CA PHE A 198 15.43 0.18 14.58
C PHE A 198 15.79 -1.31 14.73
N ASN A 199 17.01 -1.70 14.37
CA ASN A 199 17.47 -3.08 14.44
C ASN A 199 17.72 -3.54 15.89
N ASP A 200 18.22 -2.65 16.75
CA ASP A 200 18.44 -2.94 18.17
C ASP A 200 17.11 -3.22 18.88
N ALA A 201 16.06 -2.44 18.57
CA ALA A 201 14.73 -2.63 19.14
C ALA A 201 14.02 -3.90 18.65
N LEU A 202 14.17 -4.28 17.37
CA LEU A 202 13.51 -5.48 16.81
C LEU A 202 14.31 -6.78 16.96
N GLY A 203 15.61 -6.66 17.23
CA GLY A 203 16.54 -7.79 17.28
C GLY A 203 17.02 -8.28 15.90
N PRO A 204 18.02 -9.17 15.91
CA PRO A 204 18.79 -9.55 14.72
C PRO A 204 17.96 -10.25 13.63
N ASP A 205 16.95 -11.03 14.03
CA ASP A 205 16.10 -11.79 13.10
C ASP A 205 15.21 -10.89 12.23
N HIS A 206 14.81 -9.74 12.79
CA HIS A 206 13.94 -8.75 12.14
C HIS A 206 14.72 -7.59 11.51
N ALA A 207 16.03 -7.56 11.67
CA ALA A 207 16.89 -6.50 11.18
C ALA A 207 16.77 -6.23 9.67
N VAL A 208 16.98 -4.97 9.30
CA VAL A 208 17.13 -4.50 7.93
C VAL A 208 18.62 -4.23 7.70
N GLY A 209 19.22 -5.04 6.82
CA GLY A 209 20.64 -4.90 6.47
C GLY A 209 20.91 -3.75 5.51
N PRO A 210 22.19 -3.37 5.31
CA PRO A 210 22.60 -2.31 4.39
C PRO A 210 21.95 -2.42 3.01
N GLY A 211 21.19 -1.40 2.61
CA GLY A 211 20.50 -1.33 1.32
C GLY A 211 19.36 -2.34 1.12
N HIS A 212 18.99 -3.11 2.15
CA HIS A 212 17.89 -4.05 2.03
C HIS A 212 16.54 -3.35 2.05
N LEU A 213 15.57 -4.02 1.45
CA LEU A 213 14.16 -3.73 1.61
C LEU A 213 13.53 -4.88 2.41
N ARG A 214 12.67 -4.58 3.38
CA ARG A 214 11.89 -5.58 4.11
C ARG A 214 10.43 -5.16 4.23
N ILE A 215 9.52 -6.13 4.10
CA ILE A 215 8.07 -5.93 4.22
C ILE A 215 7.62 -6.49 5.57
N PHE A 216 7.31 -5.59 6.50
CA PHE A 216 6.74 -5.93 7.80
C PHE A 216 5.23 -6.04 7.65
N ARG A 217 4.73 -7.27 7.63
CA ARG A 217 3.29 -7.56 7.56
C ARG A 217 2.62 -7.22 8.90
N PRO A 218 1.31 -6.96 8.94
CA PRO A 218 0.57 -6.81 10.19
C PRO A 218 0.82 -7.97 11.16
N GLY A 219 0.81 -7.67 12.45
CA GLY A 219 0.92 -8.67 13.51
C GLY A 219 2.32 -9.21 13.76
N VAL A 220 3.38 -8.53 13.31
CA VAL A 220 4.78 -8.83 13.67
C VAL A 220 4.91 -8.86 15.19
N ASP A 221 5.31 -10.00 15.74
CA ASP A 221 5.78 -10.12 17.11
C ASP A 221 7.27 -10.52 17.12
N PRO A 222 8.19 -9.57 17.38
CA PRO A 222 9.61 -9.85 17.42
C PRO A 222 10.02 -10.89 18.47
N ALA A 223 9.17 -11.16 19.47
CA ALA A 223 9.41 -12.14 20.52
C ALA A 223 9.00 -13.58 20.13
N VAL A 224 8.34 -13.77 18.98
CA VAL A 224 7.93 -15.09 18.50
C VAL A 224 8.99 -15.68 17.56
N ASP A 225 9.60 -16.77 18.00
CA ASP A 225 10.62 -17.50 17.23
C ASP A 225 10.11 -17.88 15.83
N GLY A 226 10.94 -17.60 14.82
CA GLY A 226 10.65 -17.94 13.42
C GLY A 226 9.65 -17.03 12.70
N GLU A 227 9.01 -16.07 13.40
CA GLU A 227 8.07 -15.14 12.76
C GLU A 227 8.76 -14.29 11.68
N HIS A 228 10.05 -14.02 11.83
CA HIS A 228 10.88 -13.27 10.89
C HIS A 228 10.78 -13.78 9.44
N ALA A 229 10.50 -15.07 9.22
CA ALA A 229 10.31 -15.69 7.91
C ALA A 229 9.05 -15.20 7.18
N ASN A 230 8.06 -14.68 7.91
CA ASN A 230 6.82 -14.12 7.37
C ASN A 230 7.00 -12.69 6.85
N HIS A 231 8.19 -12.10 6.98
CA HIS A 231 8.50 -10.72 6.57
C HIS A 231 9.48 -10.71 5.39
N PRO A 232 8.96 -10.71 4.14
CA PRO A 232 9.79 -10.84 2.95
C PRO A 232 10.87 -9.76 2.89
N ARG A 233 12.09 -10.15 2.53
CA ARG A 233 13.24 -9.25 2.34
C ARG A 233 13.80 -9.34 0.93
N LEU A 234 14.34 -8.23 0.44
CA LEU A 234 14.99 -8.13 -0.86
C LEU A 234 16.36 -7.44 -0.71
N SER A 235 17.40 -8.08 -1.23
CA SER A 235 18.78 -7.57 -1.14
C SER A 235 19.05 -6.45 -2.15
N PRO A 236 19.91 -5.47 -1.83
CA PRO A 236 20.17 -4.29 -2.66
C PRO A 236 20.62 -4.65 -4.07
N GLY A 237 21.47 -5.66 -4.23
CA GLY A 237 21.97 -6.08 -5.55
C GLY A 237 20.87 -6.52 -6.52
N ARG A 238 19.68 -6.87 -6.02
CA ARG A 238 18.52 -7.15 -6.87
C ARG A 238 17.77 -5.89 -7.25
N TRP A 239 17.48 -4.99 -6.32
CA TRP A 239 16.50 -3.93 -6.57
C TRP A 239 17.09 -2.55 -6.83
N TYR A 240 18.36 -2.30 -6.49
CA TYR A 240 19.06 -1.08 -6.91
C TYR A 240 19.35 -1.08 -8.42
N ALA A 241 19.37 -2.25 -9.07
CA ALA A 241 19.73 -2.38 -10.47
C ALA A 241 18.68 -1.79 -11.45
N ASP A 242 17.40 -1.75 -11.07
CA ASP A 242 16.29 -1.37 -11.95
C ASP A 242 15.14 -0.78 -11.11
N GLU A 243 14.69 0.40 -11.52
CA GLU A 243 13.66 1.20 -10.83
C GLU A 243 12.29 0.49 -10.69
N TYR A 244 12.03 -0.55 -11.48
CA TYR A 244 10.79 -1.31 -11.44
C TYR A 244 10.84 -2.53 -10.53
N LEU A 245 12.02 -2.96 -10.05
CA LEU A 245 12.16 -4.21 -9.31
C LEU A 245 11.60 -4.14 -7.89
N ALA A 246 11.91 -3.09 -7.13
CA ALA A 246 11.30 -2.89 -5.80
C ALA A 246 9.77 -2.73 -5.90
N PRO A 247 9.21 -1.84 -6.75
CA PRO A 247 7.76 -1.70 -6.89
C PRO A 247 7.06 -3.03 -7.23
N ARG A 248 7.60 -3.78 -8.22
CA ARG A 248 7.02 -5.09 -8.62
C ARG A 248 7.12 -6.13 -7.52
N TYR A 249 8.24 -6.18 -6.80
CA TYR A 249 8.45 -7.13 -5.72
C TYR A 249 7.46 -6.89 -4.58
N VAL A 250 7.36 -5.63 -4.12
CA VAL A 250 6.51 -5.27 -2.99
C VAL A 250 5.04 -5.49 -3.34
N ALA A 251 4.58 -4.96 -4.49
CA ALA A 251 3.20 -5.09 -4.94
C ALA A 251 2.74 -6.56 -4.98
N ARG A 252 3.57 -7.48 -5.50
CA ARG A 252 3.26 -8.92 -5.51
C ARG A 252 3.09 -9.51 -4.11
N ARG A 253 3.83 -9.01 -3.11
CA ARG A 253 3.87 -9.57 -1.75
C ARG A 253 2.85 -8.95 -0.80
N THR A 254 2.30 -7.78 -1.15
CA THR A 254 1.28 -7.05 -0.38
C THR A 254 -0.13 -7.26 -0.92
N VAL A 255 -0.30 -7.44 -2.23
CA VAL A 255 -1.62 -7.48 -2.89
C VAL A 255 -2.22 -8.89 -2.98
N THR A 256 -1.39 -9.93 -2.82
CA THR A 256 -1.91 -11.29 -2.69
C THR A 256 -2.63 -11.39 -1.34
N PRO A 257 -3.91 -11.81 -1.29
CA PRO A 257 -4.58 -12.04 -0.02
C PRO A 257 -3.76 -13.09 0.73
N HIS A 258 -3.06 -12.67 1.78
CA HIS A 258 -2.58 -13.64 2.74
C HIS A 258 -3.83 -14.19 3.38
N THR A 259 -4.03 -15.49 3.21
CA THR A 259 -4.82 -16.27 4.14
C THR A 259 -4.37 -15.86 5.53
N ALA A 260 -5.16 -15.00 6.17
CA ALA A 260 -4.97 -14.67 7.56
C ALA A 260 -4.90 -16.02 8.26
N VAL A 261 -3.74 -16.37 8.80
CA VAL A 261 -3.65 -17.52 9.69
C VAL A 261 -4.70 -17.23 10.76
N PRO A 262 -5.72 -18.10 10.95
CA PRO A 262 -6.71 -17.86 11.97
C PRO A 262 -5.96 -17.74 13.28
N ARG A 263 -5.94 -16.54 13.88
CA ARG A 263 -5.52 -16.38 15.26
C ARG A 263 -6.47 -17.28 16.05
N ARG A 264 -5.98 -18.41 16.55
CA ARG A 264 -6.66 -19.13 17.62
C ARG A 264 -6.81 -18.12 18.74
N ARG A 265 -8.01 -17.54 18.88
CA ARG A 265 -8.41 -16.90 20.13
C ARG A 265 -8.12 -17.95 21.21
N ARG A 266 -7.12 -17.73 22.05
CA ARG A 266 -7.08 -18.43 23.34
C ARG A 266 -8.42 -18.09 23.99
N ALA A 267 -9.19 -19.13 24.31
CA ALA A 267 -10.39 -18.97 25.11
C ALA A 267 -10.01 -18.23 26.39
N PRO A 268 -10.87 -17.34 26.93
CA PRO A 268 -10.66 -16.83 28.27
C PRO A 268 -10.59 -18.03 29.21
N GLU A 269 -9.50 -18.15 29.96
CA GLU A 269 -9.45 -19.03 31.11
C GLU A 269 -10.54 -18.55 32.07
N LEU A 270 -11.57 -19.38 32.22
CA LEU A 270 -12.54 -19.24 33.28
C LEU A 270 -11.79 -19.52 34.59
N VAL A 271 -11.60 -18.48 35.38
CA VAL A 271 -11.28 -18.57 36.81
C VAL A 271 -12.61 -18.58 37.57
#